data_AF-A0A5B7C4K3-F1
#
_entry.id   AF-A0A5B7C4K3-F1
#
_cell.length_a   1.000
_cell.length_b   1.000
_cell.length_c   1.000
_cell.angle_alpha   90.00
_cell.angle_beta   90.00
_cell.angle_gamma   90.00
#
_symmetry.space_group_name_H-M   'P 1'
#
loop_
_entity.id
_entity.type
_entity.pdbx_description
1 polymer ?
#
loop_
_entity_poly.entity_id
_entity_poly.type
_entity_poly.pdbx_seq_one_letter_code
_entity_poly.pdbx_strand_id
1 'polypeptide(L)'
;GYGIDLFVSNALITMYAKCGRILSAKHLFNDIDTVDVISWNSLIAGYALNGYGKEAVELFQDMEVKVVAPDQVTFVGVLSACSHAGLIDQGLNLFKSMTEEFSIEPLA
;
A
#
# COMPACT_ATOMS: atom_id res chain seq x y z
N GLY A 1 11.42 -6.55 22.07
CA GLY A 1 9.97 -6.40 22.23
C GLY A 1 9.29 -5.55 21.16
N TYR A 2 9.97 -5.16 20.08
CA TYR A 2 9.42 -4.21 19.09
C TYR A 2 8.41 -4.81 18.10
N GLY A 3 8.43 -6.11 17.83
CA GLY A 3 7.57 -6.73 16.82
C GLY A 3 6.08 -6.84 17.17
N ILE A 4 5.73 -6.90 18.47
CA ILE A 4 4.31 -6.96 18.90
C ILE A 4 3.62 -5.62 18.64
N ASP A 5 4.35 -4.51 18.83
CA ASP A 5 3.82 -3.16 18.65
C ASP A 5 3.56 -2.85 17.17
N LEU A 6 4.46 -3.29 16.28
CA LEU A 6 4.27 -3.13 14.83
C LEU A 6 3.09 -3.97 14.31
N PHE A 7 2.93 -5.20 14.81
CA PHE A 7 1.77 -6.03 14.47
C PHE A 7 0.43 -5.36 14.88
N VAL A 8 0.38 -4.82 16.10
CA VAL A 8 -0.80 -4.08 16.59
C VAL A 8 -1.03 -2.83 15.74
N SER A 9 0.03 -2.10 15.40
CA SER A 9 -0.05 -0.91 14.55
C SER A 9 -0.59 -1.23 13.15
N ASN A 10 -0.09 -2.29 12.51
CA ASN A 10 -0.59 -2.76 11.20
C ASN A 10 -2.06 -3.18 11.26
N ALA A 11 -2.46 -3.86 12.33
CA ALA A 11 -3.86 -4.23 12.57
C ALA A 11 -4.76 -2.99 12.76
N LEU A 12 -4.28 -1.97 13.49
CA LEU A 12 -5.00 -0.71 13.69
C LEU A 12 -5.10 0.13 12.42
N ILE A 13 -4.04 0.22 11.60
CA ILE A 13 -4.09 0.85 10.26
C ILE A 13 -5.20 0.20 9.43
N THR A 14 -5.21 -1.13 9.37
CA THR A 14 -6.22 -1.90 8.63
C THR A 14 -7.62 -1.66 9.19
N MET A 15 -7.79 -1.64 10.52
CA MET A 15 -9.08 -1.42 11.17
C MET A 15 -9.62 -0.01 10.86
N TYR A 16 -8.80 1.03 11.03
CA TYR A 16 -9.20 2.40 10.73
C TYR A 16 -9.60 2.56 9.26
N ALA A 17 -8.83 1.99 8.33
CA ALA A 17 -9.15 2.02 6.91
C ALA A 17 -10.49 1.32 6.60
N LYS A 18 -10.75 0.14 7.18
CA LYS A 18 -12.03 -0.58 7.02
C LYS A 18 -13.24 0.17 7.59
N CYS A 19 -13.01 1.04 8.58
CA CYS A 19 -14.05 1.89 9.17
C CYS A 19 -14.25 3.23 8.43
N GLY A 20 -13.64 3.43 7.26
CA GLY A 20 -13.74 4.71 6.54
C GLY A 20 -12.83 5.82 7.10
N ARG A 21 -12.02 5.53 8.12
CA ARG A 21 -11.17 6.50 8.83
C ARG A 21 -9.75 6.50 8.29
N ILE A 22 -9.63 6.68 6.98
CA ILE A 22 -8.33 6.59 6.29
C ILE A 22 -7.30 7.62 6.78
N LEU A 23 -7.74 8.82 7.20
CA LEU A 23 -6.84 9.83 7.76
C LEU A 23 -6.24 9.39 9.11
N SER A 24 -7.02 8.70 9.95
CA SER A 24 -6.50 8.10 11.19
C SER A 24 -5.51 6.98 10.91
N ALA A 25 -5.77 6.16 9.89
CA ALA A 25 -4.83 5.13 9.44
C ALA A 25 -3.51 5.73 8.96
N LYS A 26 -3.57 6.81 8.16
CA LYS A 26 -2.39 7.55 7.69
C LYS A 26 -1.61 8.18 8.84
N HIS A 27 -2.30 8.79 9.80
CA HIS A 27 -1.66 9.39 10.97
C HIS A 27 -0.88 8.34 11.78
N LEU A 28 -1.51 7.20 12.08
CA LEU A 28 -0.84 6.10 12.77
C LEU A 28 0.36 5.57 11.97
N PHE A 29 0.23 5.41 10.66
CA PHE A 29 1.34 5.00 9.79
C PHE A 29 2.55 5.95 9.90
N ASN A 30 2.30 7.26 9.96
CA ASN A 30 3.36 8.27 10.10
C ASN A 30 3.99 8.29 11.50
N ASP A 31 3.28 7.83 12.52
CA ASP A 31 3.75 7.79 13.91
C ASP A 31 4.60 6.52 14.20
N ILE A 32 4.64 5.54 13.28
CA ILE A 32 5.49 4.35 13.41
C ILE A 32 6.93 4.71 13.06
N ASP A 33 7.85 4.56 14.01
CA ASP A 33 9.28 4.84 13.84
C ASP A 33 9.93 4.05 12.70
N THR A 34 9.52 2.80 12.49
CA THR A 34 10.03 1.93 11.44
C THR A 34 8.91 1.07 10.87
N VAL A 35 8.33 1.53 9.76
CA VAL A 35 7.32 0.80 9.00
C VAL A 35 7.93 -0.35 8.21
N ASP A 36 7.24 -1.49 8.16
CA ASP A 36 7.62 -2.63 7.32
C ASP A 36 6.73 -2.71 6.08
N VAL A 37 7.03 -3.65 5.17
CA VAL A 37 6.23 -3.91 3.96
C VAL A 37 4.75 -4.12 4.27
N ILE A 38 4.43 -4.71 5.44
CA ILE A 38 3.05 -4.95 5.87
C ILE A 38 2.36 -3.63 6.22
N SER A 39 3.04 -2.68 6.88
CA SER A 39 2.51 -1.33 7.13
C SER A 39 2.15 -0.60 5.83
N TRP A 40 3.05 -0.64 4.84
CA TRP A 40 2.82 -0.04 3.51
C TRP A 40 1.62 -0.68 2.81
N ASN A 41 1.62 -2.01 2.74
CA ASN A 41 0.53 -2.78 2.13
C ASN A 41 -0.81 -2.50 2.80
N SER A 42 -0.83 -2.38 4.13
CA SER A 42 -2.04 -2.08 4.90
C SER A 42 -2.63 -0.71 4.53
N LEU A 43 -1.79 0.31 4.38
CA LEU A 43 -2.27 1.66 4.03
C LEU A 43 -2.60 1.80 2.54
N ILE A 44 -1.84 1.16 1.63
CA ILE A 44 -2.15 1.10 0.19
C ILE A 44 -3.52 0.44 -0.03
N ALA A 45 -3.74 -0.73 0.58
CA ALA A 45 -5.04 -1.41 0.51
C ALA A 45 -6.15 -0.55 1.16
N GLY A 46 -5.83 0.17 2.23
CA GLY A 46 -6.74 1.11 2.87
C GLY A 46 -7.17 2.25 1.94
N TYR A 47 -6.23 2.87 1.21
CA TYR A 47 -6.54 3.89 0.21
C TYR A 47 -7.39 3.32 -0.93
N ALA A 48 -7.05 2.13 -1.44
CA ALA A 48 -7.82 1.44 -2.48
C ALA A 48 -9.27 1.21 -2.06
N LEU A 49 -9.51 0.77 -0.81
CA LEU A 49 -10.85 0.53 -0.26
C LEU A 49 -11.68 1.80 -0.11
N ASN A 50 -11.02 2.94 0.14
CA ASN A 50 -11.68 4.20 0.46
C ASN A 50 -11.79 5.15 -0.75
N GLY A 51 -11.41 4.71 -1.94
CA GLY A 51 -11.50 5.52 -3.18
C GLY A 51 -10.35 6.51 -3.39
N TYR A 52 -9.27 6.40 -2.63
CA TYR A 52 -8.09 7.28 -2.70
C TYR A 52 -7.02 6.69 -3.62
N GLY A 53 -7.39 6.41 -4.87
CA GLY A 53 -6.53 5.68 -5.81
C GLY A 53 -5.22 6.40 -6.14
N LYS A 54 -5.22 7.74 -6.21
CA LYS A 54 -4.01 8.52 -6.50
C LYS A 54 -3.04 8.46 -5.33
N GLU A 55 -3.56 8.61 -4.11
CA GLU A 55 -2.79 8.53 -2.87
C GLU A 55 -2.20 7.14 -2.66
N ALA A 56 -2.87 6.08 -3.14
CA ALA A 56 -2.30 4.73 -3.15
C ALA A 56 -1.07 4.62 -4.06
N VAL A 57 -1.10 5.25 -5.24
CA VAL A 57 0.03 5.27 -6.18
C VAL A 57 1.17 6.15 -5.65
N GLU A 58 0.85 7.33 -5.11
CA GLU A 58 1.85 8.20 -4.45
C GLU A 58 2.52 7.47 -3.28
N LEU A 59 1.75 6.74 -2.47
CA LEU A 59 2.30 5.96 -1.36
C LEU A 59 3.19 4.80 -1.84
N PHE A 60 2.87 4.16 -2.97
CA PHE A 60 3.77 3.19 -3.60
C PHE A 60 5.09 3.85 -4.04
N GLN A 61 5.05 5.03 -4.65
CA GLN A 61 6.26 5.75 -5.03
C GLN A 61 7.11 6.15 -3.82
N ASP A 62 6.48 6.58 -2.73
CA ASP A 62 7.16 6.87 -1.47
C ASP A 62 7.86 5.62 -0.88
N MET A 63 7.25 4.44 -1.04
CA MET A 63 7.82 3.15 -0.65
C MET A 63 9.11 2.85 -1.42
N GLU A 64 9.11 3.09 -2.74
CA GLU A 64 10.27 2.92 -3.62
C GLU A 64 11.39 3.90 -3.26
N VAL A 65 11.07 5.18 -3.05
CA VAL A 65 12.03 6.22 -2.63
C VAL A 65 12.69 5.86 -1.31
N LYS A 66 11.95 5.21 -0.40
CA LYS A 66 12.46 4.71 0.88
C LYS A 66 13.18 3.35 0.78
N VAL A 67 13.36 2.83 -0.44
CA VAL A 67 14.07 1.57 -0.73
C VAL A 67 13.44 0.39 0.00
N VAL A 68 12.12 0.42 0.17
CA VAL A 68 11.36 -0.72 0.70
C VAL A 68 10.87 -1.53 -0.50
N ALA A 69 11.32 -2.78 -0.61
CA ALA A 69 10.96 -3.64 -1.73
C ALA A 69 9.45 -3.95 -1.72
N PRO A 70 8.70 -3.63 -2.79
CA PRO A 70 7.32 -4.04 -2.92
C PRO A 70 7.23 -5.56 -3.11
N ASP A 71 6.11 -6.14 -2.67
CA ASP A 71 5.79 -7.55 -2.86
C ASP A 71 4.50 -7.73 -3.69
N GLN A 72 4.09 -8.98 -3.89
CA GLN A 72 2.86 -9.30 -4.63
C GLN A 72 1.63 -8.61 -4.02
N VAL A 73 1.57 -8.48 -2.69
CA VAL A 73 0.43 -7.86 -2.00
C VAL A 73 0.44 -6.35 -2.24
N THR A 74 1.60 -5.71 -2.30
CA THR A 74 1.75 -4.31 -2.69
C THR A 74 1.10 -4.06 -4.05
N PHE A 75 1.46 -4.87 -5.05
CA PHE A 75 0.95 -4.74 -6.41
C PHE A 75 -0.56 -5.00 -6.50
N VAL A 76 -1.07 -6.02 -5.83
CA VAL A 76 -2.53 -6.25 -5.73
C VAL A 76 -3.24 -5.03 -5.17
N GLY A 77 -2.70 -4.42 -4.12
CA GLY A 77 -3.27 -3.23 -3.49
C GLY A 77 -3.31 -2.02 -4.43
N VAL A 78 -2.17 -1.66 -5.02
CA VAL A 78 -2.07 -0.45 -5.87
C VAL A 78 -2.80 -0.61 -7.21
N LEU A 79 -2.79 -1.81 -7.81
CA LEU A 79 -3.55 -2.09 -9.02
C LEU A 79 -5.06 -2.08 -8.78
N SER A 80 -5.51 -2.60 -7.62
CA SER A 80 -6.91 -2.48 -7.20
C SER A 80 -7.32 -1.02 -7.05
N ALA A 81 -6.45 -0.19 -6.47
CA ALA A 81 -6.66 1.24 -6.35
C ALA A 81 -6.79 1.94 -7.72
N CYS A 82 -5.90 1.60 -8.67
CA CYS A 82 -5.95 2.12 -10.03
C CYS A 82 -7.24 1.72 -10.75
N SER A 83 -7.66 0.46 -10.60
CA SER A 83 -8.90 -0.06 -11.18
C SER A 83 -10.13 0.71 -10.67
N HIS A 84 -10.25 0.89 -9.35
CA HIS A 84 -11.38 1.62 -8.76
C HIS A 84 -11.38 3.11 -9.12
N ALA A 85 -10.20 3.73 -9.27
CA ALA A 85 -10.07 5.16 -9.56
C ALA A 85 -10.02 5.49 -11.07
N GLY A 86 -10.06 4.48 -11.95
CA GLY A 86 -9.96 4.67 -13.40
C GLY A 86 -8.58 5.15 -13.88
N LEU A 87 -7.52 4.88 -13.12
CA LEU A 87 -6.14 5.28 -13.44
C LEU A 87 -5.49 4.27 -14.40
N ILE A 88 -6.04 4.13 -15.60
CA ILE A 88 -5.68 3.07 -16.56
C ILE A 88 -4.19 3.08 -16.91
N ASP A 89 -3.64 4.25 -17.28
CA ASP A 89 -2.24 4.35 -17.70
C ASP A 89 -1.28 4.02 -16.56
N GLN A 90 -1.58 4.48 -15.34
CA GLN A 90 -0.77 4.18 -14.15
C GLN A 90 -0.85 2.70 -13.79
N GLY A 91 -2.06 2.11 -13.82
CA GLY A 91 -2.26 0.69 -13.57
C GLY A 91 -1.51 -0.18 -14.58
N LEU A 92 -1.51 0.17 -15.86
CA LEU A 92 -0.76 -0.55 -16.89
C LEU A 92 0.75 -0.45 -16.69
N ASN A 93 1.26 0.73 -16.33
CA ASN A 93 2.69 0.92 -16.05
C ASN A 93 3.12 0.11 -14.82
N LEU A 94 2.33 0.14 -13.74
CA LEU A 94 2.57 -0.66 -12.54
C LEU A 94 2.53 -2.17 -12.84
N PHE A 95 1.59 -2.63 -13.66
CA PHE A 95 1.51 -4.04 -14.04
C PHE A 95 2.75 -4.50 -14.81
N LYS A 96 3.30 -3.66 -15.69
CA LYS A 96 4.54 -3.97 -16.43
C LYS A 96 5.76 -3.97 -15.51
N SER A 97 5.86 -2.99 -14.60
CA SER A 97 7.01 -2.91 -13.70
C SER A 97 7.13 -4.12 -12.77
N MET A 98 6.02 -4.82 -12.46
CA MET A 98 6.04 -6.08 -11.71
C MET A 98 7.13 -7.04 -12.21
N THR A 99 7.15 -7.33 -13.51
CA THR A 99 8.11 -8.26 -14.10
C THR A 99 9.40 -7.57 -14.54
N GLU A 100 9.30 -6.37 -15.11
CA GLU A 100 10.43 -5.65 -15.71
C GLU A 100 11.41 -5.10 -14.65
N GLU A 101 10.91 -4.69 -13.50
CA GLU A 101 11.68 -3.99 -12.46
C GLU A 101 11.76 -4.78 -11.15
N PHE A 102 10.69 -5.46 -10.76
CA PHE A 102 10.59 -6.12 -9.46
C PHE A 102 10.74 -7.64 -9.51
N SER A 103 10.80 -8.26 -10.70
CA SER A 103 10.86 -9.73 -10.85
C SER A 103 9.72 -10.47 -10.13
N ILE A 104 8.55 -9.83 -10.07
CA ILE A 104 7.31 -10.35 -9.49
C ILE A 104 6.40 -10.83 -10.62
N GLU A 105 6.05 -12.10 -10.58
CA GLU A 105 5.07 -12.66 -11.51
C GLU A 105 3.64 -12.23 -11.12
N PRO A 106 2.82 -11.74 -12.07
CA PRO A 106 1.40 -11.52 -11.83
C PRO A 106 0.71 -12.82 -11.41
N LEU A 107 -0.10 -12.75 -10.34
CA LEU A 107 -0.93 -13.87 -9.91
C LEU A 107 -1.97 -14.16 -11.01
N ALA A 108 -1.97 -15.39 -11.51
CA ALA A 108 -2.91 -15.90 -12.52
C ALA A 108 -4.31 -16.17 -11.95
#